data_AF-A0A1F5YZX6-F1
#
_entry.id   AF-A0A1F5YZX6-F1
#
_cell.length_a   1.000
_cell.length_b   1.000
_cell.length_c   1.000
_cell.angle_alpha   90.00
_cell.angle_beta   90.00
_cell.angle_gamma   90.00
#
_symmetry.space_group_name_H-M   'P 1'
#
loop_
_entity.id
_entity.type
_entity.pdbx_description
1 polymer ?
#
loop_
_entity_poly.entity_id
_entity_poly.type
_entity_poly.pdbx_seq_one_letter_code
_entity_poly.pdbx_strand_id
1 'polypeptide(L)'
;MNSRKGFSLIEIIVAIAIMAIIAGAIAPVMFRQLEQTRYTRVLDDLTSIYEASLGSPKDDYFGFVGDVGRLPDSVEQLIDGTGQGTSWHGPYLALAGGVHATDVFGMPYVIDSIPVRVRSYGPDKNNQSGGGDDIYYPENPISTYKGFLELQVYINGRLITDATSDQVSASLSYAVNGTPANMTLNFSGSTYKFSLPDSVHQGKHVLTVNAAKATLDAATQDKEIVTILPGVTTQFQVSMEDADYMTRLDTDLNGNGIPDRQEDMDGDGIPNSMDTDIDGDGTPNTIDPDSLDPTITGGGGATTPIVTAVTPNYGAQSASNLALVIDGSYFTSGATVTFSGTVVTVLTVPATFNASTQLAVSVNIGASAATGLRNVTVTNPSGQGGTGTNIFEVTTAGGSPSPSITQIVPSSGNQGATNLDISVQGQNFQSGFTTTFTNGNITVVSNTFVNSSQLTVRINISASASTGAGTMRITNPDAKFAETTFTVNALKPNIAQINPNNANSNTSNVSITVTGSEFLSGINASSSGSPLSIVSRTWVSSTQVTVVVNCGFAFTAQQRKLILTNPGGQADSANFTVNGLF
;
A
#
# COMPACT_ATOMS: atom_id res chain seq x y z
N MET A 1 45.79 42.22 44.20
CA MET A 1 46.19 41.85 42.82
C MET A 1 46.32 40.34 42.77
N ASN A 2 45.38 39.65 42.14
CA ASN A 2 45.41 38.20 42.01
C ASN A 2 46.53 37.81 41.03
N SER A 3 47.55 37.11 41.54
CA SER A 3 48.61 36.54 40.72
C SER A 3 48.00 35.53 39.76
N ARG A 4 47.90 35.89 38.48
CA ARG A 4 47.60 34.94 37.41
C ARG A 4 48.84 34.06 37.27
N LYS A 5 48.76 32.83 37.78
CA LYS A 5 49.78 31.81 37.53
C LYS A 5 49.86 31.59 36.02
N GLY A 6 50.97 32.02 35.41
CA GLY A 6 51.26 31.72 34.01
C GLY A 6 51.62 30.24 33.87
N PHE A 7 51.22 29.64 32.74
CA PHE A 7 51.56 28.26 32.40
C PHE A 7 53.08 28.10 32.27
N SER A 8 53.61 27.03 32.83
CA SER A 8 55.01 26.63 32.67
C SER A 8 55.27 26.16 31.24
N LEU A 9 56.49 26.38 30.72
CA LEU A 9 56.91 25.93 29.40
C LEU A 9 56.67 24.42 29.21
N ILE A 10 56.87 23.63 30.27
CA ILE A 10 56.63 22.19 30.25
C ILE A 10 55.13 21.84 30.12
N GLU A 11 54.24 22.63 30.70
CA GLU A 11 52.78 22.42 30.62
C GLU A 11 52.27 22.71 29.21
N ILE A 12 52.82 23.72 28.54
CA ILE A 12 52.49 24.03 27.15
C ILE A 12 52.99 22.93 26.20
N ILE A 13 54.20 22.42 26.41
CA ILE A 13 54.75 21.33 25.58
C ILE A 13 53.95 20.04 25.78
N VAL A 14 53.60 19.70 27.03
CA VAL A 14 52.77 18.52 27.33
C VAL A 14 51.37 18.68 26.76
N ALA A 15 50.77 19.86 26.84
CA ALA A 15 49.46 20.13 26.24
C ALA A 15 49.47 19.98 24.71
N ILE A 16 50.50 20.49 24.04
CA ILE A 16 50.66 20.34 22.58
C ILE A 16 50.90 18.87 22.20
N ALA A 17 51.72 18.14 22.96
CA ALA A 17 51.95 16.72 22.72
C ALA A 17 50.68 15.88 22.88
N ILE A 18 49.88 16.16 23.92
CA ILE A 18 48.58 15.51 24.14
C ILE A 18 47.61 15.86 23.02
N MET A 19 47.53 17.14 22.60
CA MET A 19 46.68 17.55 21.47
C MET A 19 47.09 16.86 20.16
N ALA A 20 48.38 16.68 19.91
CA ALA A 20 48.86 15.97 18.72
C ALA A 20 48.51 14.47 18.74
N ILE A 21 48.63 13.82 19.90
CA ILE A 21 48.23 12.41 20.08
C ILE A 21 46.71 12.25 19.92
N ILE A 22 45.94 13.16 20.52
CA ILE A 22 44.47 13.18 20.40
C ILE A 22 44.05 13.44 18.95
N ALA A 23 44.64 14.42 18.27
CA ALA A 23 44.34 14.70 16.86
C ALA A 23 44.67 13.50 15.96
N GLY A 24 45.81 12.83 16.19
CA GLY A 24 46.18 11.60 15.48
C GLY A 24 45.24 10.42 15.72
N ALA A 25 44.62 10.33 16.91
CA ALA A 25 43.65 9.28 17.24
C ALA A 25 42.23 9.60 16.76
N ILE A 26 41.82 10.87 16.78
CA ILE A 26 40.46 11.31 16.40
C ILE A 26 40.27 11.33 14.90
N ALA A 27 41.27 11.76 14.12
CA ALA A 27 41.12 11.91 12.67
C ALA A 27 40.65 10.60 11.98
N PRO A 28 41.25 9.41 12.21
CA PRO A 28 40.76 8.16 11.61
C PRO A 28 39.34 7.74 12.05
N VAL A 29 38.88 8.19 13.21
CA VAL A 29 37.52 7.91 13.71
C VAL A 29 36.51 8.84 13.03
N MET A 30 36.81 10.14 12.94
CA MET A 30 35.97 11.10 12.22
C MET A 30 35.85 10.76 10.73
N PHE A 31 36.94 10.36 10.08
CA PHE A 31 36.89 9.92 8.68
C PHE A 31 35.98 8.70 8.50
N ARG A 32 36.06 7.70 9.39
CA ARG A 32 35.15 6.54 9.34
C ARG A 32 33.68 6.91 9.57
N GLN A 33 33.40 7.86 10.46
CA GLN A 33 32.02 8.34 10.69
C GLN A 33 31.46 9.11 9.48
N LEU A 34 32.27 9.94 8.84
CA LEU A 34 31.89 10.65 7.62
C LEU A 34 31.62 9.68 6.46
N GLU A 35 32.48 8.66 6.28
CA GLU A 35 32.28 7.62 5.26
C GLU A 35 31.01 6.79 5.51
N GLN A 36 30.71 6.43 6.77
CA GLN A 36 29.46 5.75 7.11
C GLN A 36 28.22 6.61 6.83
N THR A 37 28.29 7.92 7.14
CA THR A 37 27.18 8.86 6.86
C THR A 37 26.95 9.01 5.36
N ARG A 38 28.03 9.05 4.56
CA ARG A 38 27.96 9.05 3.10
C ARG A 38 27.33 7.77 2.57
N TYR A 39 27.76 6.62 3.08
CA TYR A 39 27.23 5.32 2.69
C TYR A 39 25.73 5.20 2.98
N THR A 40 25.29 5.53 4.20
CA THR A 40 23.87 5.51 4.56
C THR A 40 23.05 6.43 3.67
N ARG A 41 23.53 7.66 3.42
CA ARG A 41 22.84 8.60 2.53
C ARG A 41 22.70 8.04 1.11
N VAL A 42 23.77 7.47 0.56
CA VAL A 42 23.71 6.84 -0.77
C VAL A 42 22.70 5.70 -0.78
N LEU A 43 22.66 4.87 0.25
CA LEU A 43 21.69 3.77 0.33
C LEU A 43 20.24 4.27 0.42
N ASP A 44 19.98 5.35 1.16
CA ASP A 44 18.67 5.99 1.23
C ASP A 44 18.25 6.55 -0.14
N ASP A 45 19.20 7.18 -0.86
CA ASP A 45 18.99 7.68 -2.22
C ASP A 45 18.70 6.52 -3.19
N LEU A 46 19.50 5.45 -3.16
CA LEU A 46 19.32 4.26 -4.00
C LEU A 46 17.97 3.58 -3.74
N THR A 47 17.55 3.51 -2.48
CA THR A 47 16.25 2.96 -2.08
C THR A 47 15.12 3.80 -2.65
N SER A 48 15.20 5.13 -2.47
CA SER A 48 14.21 6.07 -2.98
C SER A 48 14.12 6.04 -4.51
N ILE A 49 15.26 5.95 -5.22
CA ILE A 49 15.29 5.85 -6.68
C ILE A 49 14.68 4.52 -7.14
N TYR A 50 15.00 3.41 -6.47
CA TYR A 50 14.46 2.10 -6.80
C TYR A 50 12.94 2.06 -6.60
N GLU A 51 12.45 2.54 -5.46
CA GLU A 51 11.02 2.64 -5.15
C GLU A 51 10.30 3.65 -6.05
N ALA A 52 10.90 4.77 -6.42
CA ALA A 52 10.33 5.68 -7.40
C ALA A 52 10.27 5.05 -8.81
N SER A 53 11.25 4.22 -9.15
CA SER A 53 11.32 3.55 -10.46
C SER A 53 10.25 2.46 -10.58
N LEU A 54 10.17 1.54 -9.61
CA LEU A 54 9.30 0.37 -9.67
C LEU A 54 8.01 0.50 -8.85
N GLY A 55 7.96 1.42 -7.91
CA GLY A 55 6.89 1.48 -6.91
C GLY A 55 7.01 0.41 -5.83
N SER A 56 5.96 0.32 -5.02
CA SER A 56 5.68 -0.79 -4.11
C SER A 56 4.35 -1.43 -4.53
N PRO A 57 4.38 -2.48 -5.40
CA PRO A 57 3.16 -3.13 -5.87
C PRO A 57 2.26 -3.70 -4.76
N LYS A 58 2.82 -3.93 -3.56
CA LYS A 58 2.06 -4.37 -2.38
C LYS A 58 1.19 -3.27 -1.78
N ASP A 59 1.58 -2.02 -1.98
CA ASP A 59 0.91 -0.83 -1.47
C ASP A 59 0.13 -0.10 -2.57
N ASP A 60 -0.16 -0.80 -3.69
CA ASP A 60 -0.88 -0.28 -4.85
C ASP A 60 -0.21 0.93 -5.54
N TYR A 61 1.12 1.04 -5.39
CA TYR A 61 1.95 2.08 -6.01
C TYR A 61 2.92 1.45 -7.01
N PHE A 62 2.89 1.86 -8.27
CA PHE A 62 3.68 1.22 -9.35
C PHE A 62 4.80 2.09 -9.94
N GLY A 63 5.00 3.29 -9.37
CA GLY A 63 6.09 4.19 -9.74
C GLY A 63 6.16 4.54 -11.22
N PHE A 64 7.33 4.97 -11.66
CA PHE A 64 7.61 5.34 -13.05
C PHE A 64 7.32 4.21 -14.04
N VAL A 65 7.66 2.96 -13.70
CA VAL A 65 7.44 1.81 -14.58
C VAL A 65 5.96 1.55 -14.80
N GLY A 66 5.10 1.72 -13.79
CA GLY A 66 3.65 1.57 -13.92
C GLY A 66 3.04 2.57 -14.90
N ASP A 67 3.55 3.80 -14.87
CA ASP A 67 3.02 4.92 -15.65
C ASP A 67 3.60 5.01 -17.06
N VAL A 68 4.91 4.78 -17.20
CA VAL A 68 5.66 4.99 -18.45
C VAL A 68 5.88 3.68 -19.21
N GLY A 69 5.86 2.54 -18.51
CA GLY A 69 5.99 1.22 -19.11
C GLY A 69 7.42 0.77 -19.43
N ARG A 70 8.42 1.54 -18.99
CA ARG A 70 9.85 1.19 -19.05
C ARG A 70 10.55 1.63 -17.77
N LEU A 71 11.75 1.10 -17.54
CA LEU A 71 12.64 1.69 -16.54
C LEU A 71 13.07 3.09 -16.98
N PRO A 72 13.28 4.01 -16.04
CA PRO A 72 13.86 5.30 -16.34
C PRO A 72 15.30 5.14 -16.83
N ASP A 73 15.69 5.93 -17.84
CA ASP A 73 17.06 5.94 -18.36
C ASP A 73 18.01 6.67 -17.40
N SER A 74 17.46 7.56 -16.56
CA SER A 74 18.21 8.35 -15.58
C SER A 74 17.30 8.85 -14.45
N VAL A 75 17.91 9.28 -13.33
CA VAL A 75 17.17 9.79 -12.16
C VAL A 75 16.38 11.06 -12.49
N GLU A 76 16.81 11.85 -13.46
CA GLU A 76 16.11 13.06 -13.90
C GLU A 76 14.68 12.77 -14.38
N GLN A 77 14.44 11.61 -15.00
CA GLN A 77 13.09 11.23 -15.47
C GLN A 77 12.11 10.95 -14.32
N LEU A 78 12.64 10.74 -13.10
CA LEU A 78 11.85 10.58 -11.89
C LEU A 78 11.48 11.91 -11.23
N ILE A 79 12.21 12.97 -11.60
CA ILE A 79 12.12 14.31 -11.03
C ILE A 79 11.38 15.26 -11.96
N ASP A 80 11.57 15.09 -13.27
CA ASP A 80 11.02 15.94 -14.32
C ASP A 80 10.24 15.08 -15.34
N GLY A 81 8.97 15.42 -15.53
CA GLY A 81 8.06 14.76 -16.46
C GLY A 81 8.27 15.15 -17.93
N THR A 82 9.23 16.02 -18.23
CA THR A 82 9.52 16.45 -19.60
C THR A 82 9.83 15.24 -20.48
N GLY A 83 9.04 15.06 -21.54
CA GLY A 83 9.21 13.98 -22.51
C GLY A 83 8.74 12.60 -22.03
N GLN A 84 8.02 12.49 -20.90
CA GLN A 84 7.56 11.21 -20.34
C GLN A 84 6.16 10.79 -20.79
N GLY A 85 5.51 11.54 -21.68
CA GLY A 85 4.17 11.23 -22.20
C GLY A 85 3.02 11.60 -21.26
N THR A 86 1.79 11.25 -21.64
CA THR A 86 0.57 11.63 -20.92
C THR A 86 0.22 10.72 -19.76
N SER A 87 0.81 9.53 -19.70
CA SER A 87 0.57 8.56 -18.63
C SER A 87 1.46 8.77 -17.41
N TRP A 88 2.36 9.75 -17.42
CA TRP A 88 3.27 10.06 -16.32
C TRP A 88 2.53 10.84 -15.20
N HIS A 89 2.55 10.31 -13.97
CA HIS A 89 1.94 10.95 -12.79
C HIS A 89 2.97 11.37 -11.72
N GLY A 90 4.24 11.52 -12.10
CA GLY A 90 5.27 12.06 -11.21
C GLY A 90 5.07 13.55 -10.86
N PRO A 91 6.06 14.20 -10.24
CA PRO A 91 7.40 13.68 -9.97
C PRO A 91 7.37 12.63 -8.85
N TYR A 92 8.07 11.52 -9.07
CA TYR A 92 8.14 10.42 -8.11
C TYR A 92 9.18 10.67 -7.01
N LEU A 93 10.12 11.58 -7.26
CA LEU A 93 11.06 12.10 -6.28
C LEU A 93 10.76 13.58 -6.01
N ALA A 94 10.25 13.90 -4.82
CA ALA A 94 9.95 15.28 -4.43
C ALA A 94 11.25 16.06 -4.13
N LEU A 95 11.51 17.14 -4.87
CA LEU A 95 12.73 17.96 -4.80
C LEU A 95 12.90 18.82 -3.52
N ALA A 96 12.08 18.63 -2.49
CA ALA A 96 12.23 19.34 -1.23
C ALA A 96 13.26 18.64 -0.30
N GLY A 97 14.52 18.53 -0.77
CA GLY A 97 15.70 18.32 0.09
C GLY A 97 16.27 16.90 0.25
N GLY A 98 15.91 15.91 -0.57
CA GLY A 98 16.35 14.51 -0.38
C GLY A 98 17.37 13.98 -1.39
N VAL A 99 16.89 13.67 -2.60
CA VAL A 99 17.67 12.93 -3.61
C VAL A 99 18.09 13.84 -4.74
N HIS A 100 19.39 13.85 -5.07
CA HIS A 100 19.94 14.58 -6.22
C HIS A 100 20.19 13.63 -7.38
N ALA A 101 20.30 14.17 -8.60
CA ALA A 101 20.68 13.39 -9.78
C ALA A 101 22.08 12.74 -9.66
N THR A 102 22.91 13.26 -8.77
CA THR A 102 24.25 12.74 -8.47
C THR A 102 24.35 12.32 -7.02
N ASP A 103 25.17 11.31 -6.77
CA ASP A 103 25.49 10.81 -5.45
C ASP A 103 26.40 11.77 -4.66
N VAL A 104 26.69 11.40 -3.41
CA VAL A 104 27.57 12.15 -2.51
C VAL A 104 29.02 12.25 -3.00
N PHE A 105 29.40 11.43 -3.98
CA PHE A 105 30.71 11.42 -4.63
C PHE A 105 30.72 12.25 -5.93
N GLY A 106 29.57 12.81 -6.32
CA GLY A 106 29.37 13.64 -7.50
C GLY A 106 29.23 12.85 -8.79
N MET A 107 28.89 11.56 -8.70
CA MET A 107 28.66 10.68 -9.85
C MET A 107 27.16 10.45 -10.05
N PRO A 108 26.67 10.29 -11.30
CA PRO A 108 25.27 9.97 -11.53
C PRO A 108 24.96 8.55 -11.03
N TYR A 109 23.78 8.36 -10.46
CA TYR A 109 23.26 7.03 -10.17
C TYR A 109 23.00 6.27 -11.48
N VAL A 110 23.17 4.95 -11.43
CA VAL A 110 22.92 4.07 -12.57
C VAL A 110 21.75 3.15 -12.26
N ILE A 111 20.83 3.03 -13.20
CA ILE A 111 19.67 2.14 -13.13
C ILE A 111 19.93 1.01 -14.11
N ASP A 112 20.33 -0.15 -13.56
CA ASP A 112 20.60 -1.34 -14.36
C ASP A 112 19.25 -2.04 -14.66
N SER A 113 19.08 -2.52 -15.89
CA SER A 113 17.86 -3.24 -16.29
C SER A 113 17.94 -4.76 -16.12
N ILE A 114 19.16 -5.32 -16.03
CA ILE A 114 19.39 -6.76 -15.89
C ILE A 114 20.63 -7.01 -14.99
N PRO A 115 20.44 -7.50 -13.75
CA PRO A 115 19.17 -7.52 -13.01
C PRO A 115 18.70 -6.08 -12.71
N VAL A 116 17.42 -5.90 -12.40
CA VAL A 116 16.86 -4.58 -12.10
C VAL A 116 17.35 -4.09 -10.75
N ARG A 117 18.22 -3.08 -10.74
CA ARG A 117 18.81 -2.48 -9.54
C ARG A 117 19.26 -1.06 -9.80
N VAL A 118 19.53 -0.32 -8.73
CA VAL A 118 20.17 0.99 -8.77
C VAL A 118 21.53 0.91 -8.11
N ARG A 119 22.53 1.62 -8.63
CA ARG A 119 23.88 1.64 -8.06
C ARG A 119 24.54 3.02 -8.11
N SER A 120 25.47 3.22 -7.18
CA SER A 120 26.42 4.34 -7.12
C SER A 120 27.83 3.80 -7.35
N TYR A 121 28.67 4.59 -8.03
CA TYR A 121 30.07 4.28 -8.32
C TYR A 121 30.99 4.40 -7.10
N GLY A 122 30.44 4.75 -5.93
CA GLY A 122 31.24 4.87 -4.71
C GLY A 122 32.35 5.91 -4.78
N PRO A 123 33.30 5.87 -3.82
CA PRO A 123 34.41 6.80 -3.73
C PRO A 123 35.38 6.77 -4.91
N ASP A 124 35.54 5.63 -5.60
CA ASP A 124 36.52 5.48 -6.68
C ASP A 124 36.06 6.06 -8.04
N LYS A 125 34.76 6.36 -8.14
CA LYS A 125 34.10 7.01 -9.28
C LYS A 125 34.26 6.27 -10.62
N ASN A 126 34.50 4.96 -10.62
CA ASN A 126 34.72 4.21 -11.84
C ASN A 126 33.90 2.92 -11.89
N ASN A 127 33.67 2.41 -13.10
CA ASN A 127 32.83 1.22 -13.32
C ASN A 127 33.65 -0.09 -13.38
N GLN A 128 34.81 -0.16 -12.72
CA GLN A 128 35.69 -1.31 -12.87
C GLN A 128 35.25 -2.47 -11.97
N SER A 129 34.85 -3.58 -12.58
CA SER A 129 34.62 -4.84 -11.88
C SER A 129 35.87 -5.28 -11.10
N GLY A 130 35.79 -5.22 -9.77
CA GLY A 130 36.86 -5.69 -8.87
C GLY A 130 37.24 -4.73 -7.74
N GLY A 131 36.73 -3.48 -7.74
CA GLY A 131 36.96 -2.49 -6.68
C GLY A 131 36.18 -2.75 -5.38
N GLY A 132 34.96 -3.29 -5.49
CA GLY A 132 34.13 -3.68 -4.34
C GLY A 132 33.55 -2.53 -3.52
N ASP A 133 33.68 -1.29 -4.00
CA ASP A 133 33.19 -0.06 -3.37
C ASP A 133 31.88 0.46 -3.96
N ASP A 134 31.49 0.00 -5.16
CA ASP A 134 30.15 0.20 -5.72
C ASP A 134 29.06 -0.20 -4.73
N ILE A 135 28.10 0.70 -4.55
CA ILE A 135 26.96 0.50 -3.65
C ILE A 135 25.74 0.19 -4.51
N TYR A 136 25.05 -0.92 -4.24
CA TYR A 136 23.89 -1.37 -5.01
C TYR A 136 22.68 -1.58 -4.12
N TYR A 137 21.49 -1.34 -4.68
CA TYR A 137 20.21 -1.66 -4.07
C TYR A 137 19.22 -2.18 -5.12
N PRO A 138 18.42 -3.21 -4.81
CA PRO A 138 18.49 -4.03 -3.60
C PRO A 138 19.65 -5.04 -3.66
N GLU A 139 20.00 -5.63 -2.52
CA GLU A 139 21.00 -6.71 -2.46
C GLU A 139 20.58 -7.94 -3.27
N ASN A 140 19.28 -8.22 -3.33
CA ASN A 140 18.68 -9.31 -4.09
C ASN A 140 17.78 -8.74 -5.20
N PRO A 141 18.34 -8.35 -6.36
CA PRO A 141 17.58 -7.70 -7.41
C PRO A 141 16.72 -8.67 -8.20
N ILE A 142 15.57 -8.18 -8.66
CA ILE A 142 14.70 -8.93 -9.57
C ILE A 142 15.35 -9.00 -10.96
N SER A 143 15.16 -10.10 -11.67
CA SER A 143 15.72 -10.27 -13.02
C SER A 143 14.96 -9.48 -14.10
N THR A 144 13.72 -9.09 -13.81
CA THR A 144 12.85 -8.34 -14.73
C THR A 144 11.77 -7.61 -13.94
N TYR A 145 11.36 -6.43 -14.42
CA TYR A 145 10.20 -5.67 -13.94
C TYR A 145 8.91 -6.00 -14.73
N LYS A 146 9.00 -6.97 -15.64
CA LYS A 146 7.90 -7.39 -16.51
C LYS A 146 7.30 -8.69 -16.02
N GLY A 147 6.01 -8.88 -16.25
CA GLY A 147 5.26 -10.09 -15.89
C GLY A 147 4.56 -10.72 -17.09
N PHE A 148 3.81 -11.77 -16.81
CA PHE A 148 2.97 -12.47 -17.78
C PHE A 148 1.50 -12.42 -17.34
N LEU A 149 0.60 -12.58 -18.30
CA LEU A 149 -0.84 -12.64 -18.09
C LEU A 149 -1.38 -13.90 -18.77
N GLU A 150 -2.13 -14.68 -18.01
CA GLU A 150 -2.97 -15.78 -18.48
C GLU A 150 -4.43 -15.43 -18.19
N LEU A 151 -5.25 -15.36 -19.24
CA LEU A 151 -6.68 -15.03 -19.11
C LEU A 151 -7.55 -16.23 -19.53
N GLN A 152 -8.55 -16.52 -18.70
CA GLN A 152 -9.67 -17.42 -19.01
C GLN A 152 -10.96 -16.61 -19.16
N VAL A 153 -11.74 -16.91 -20.19
CA VAL A 153 -13.01 -16.22 -20.47
C VAL A 153 -14.16 -17.20 -20.33
N TYR A 154 -15.11 -16.87 -19.48
CA TYR A 154 -16.38 -17.57 -19.32
C TYR A 154 -17.48 -16.73 -19.96
N ILE A 155 -18.36 -17.38 -20.72
CA ILE A 155 -19.58 -16.76 -21.24
C ILE A 155 -20.75 -17.59 -20.74
N ASN A 156 -21.72 -16.97 -20.06
CA ASN A 156 -22.88 -17.64 -19.46
C ASN A 156 -22.49 -18.82 -18.56
N GLY A 157 -21.43 -18.64 -17.76
CA GLY A 157 -20.89 -19.67 -16.87
C GLY A 157 -20.13 -20.82 -17.56
N ARG A 158 -20.03 -20.84 -18.90
CA ARG A 158 -19.25 -21.82 -19.65
C ARG A 158 -17.88 -21.25 -20.01
N LEU A 159 -16.82 -21.99 -19.67
CA LEU A 159 -15.46 -21.68 -20.14
C LEU A 159 -15.41 -21.77 -21.67
N ILE A 160 -14.90 -20.72 -22.31
CA ILE A 160 -14.73 -20.69 -23.75
C ILE A 160 -13.41 -21.36 -24.12
N THR A 161 -13.51 -22.59 -24.65
CA THR A 161 -12.38 -23.41 -25.08
C THR A 161 -12.32 -23.58 -26.60
N ASP A 162 -13.42 -23.31 -27.30
CA ASP A 162 -13.64 -23.62 -28.71
C ASP A 162 -13.85 -22.36 -29.57
N ALA A 163 -13.73 -21.16 -29.01
CA ALA A 163 -13.84 -19.93 -29.78
C ALA A 163 -12.59 -19.66 -30.60
N THR A 164 -12.81 -19.18 -31.82
CA THR A 164 -11.77 -18.63 -32.69
C THR A 164 -11.49 -17.16 -32.33
N SER A 165 -10.33 -16.62 -32.71
CA SER A 165 -9.94 -15.23 -32.38
C SER A 165 -10.87 -14.16 -32.99
N ASP A 166 -11.66 -14.53 -33.99
CA ASP A 166 -12.72 -13.71 -34.55
C ASP A 166 -14.02 -13.77 -33.75
N GLN A 167 -14.23 -14.75 -32.86
CA GLN A 167 -15.41 -14.86 -31.99
C GLN A 167 -15.21 -14.20 -30.62
N VAL A 168 -14.02 -14.39 -30.02
CA VAL A 168 -13.62 -13.74 -28.78
C VAL A 168 -12.24 -13.13 -29.00
N SER A 169 -12.10 -11.85 -28.66
CA SER A 169 -10.84 -11.13 -28.68
C SER A 169 -10.58 -10.48 -27.33
N ALA A 170 -9.32 -10.39 -26.94
CA ALA A 170 -8.93 -9.68 -25.74
C ALA A 170 -7.78 -8.74 -26.07
N SER A 171 -7.79 -7.57 -25.45
CA SER A 171 -6.73 -6.57 -25.57
C SER A 171 -6.37 -6.02 -24.21
N LEU A 172 -5.10 -5.71 -24.00
CA LEU A 172 -4.59 -5.11 -22.79
C LEU A 172 -4.14 -3.69 -23.10
N SER A 173 -4.69 -2.70 -22.40
CA SER A 173 -4.21 -1.32 -22.43
C SER A 173 -3.06 -1.15 -21.45
N TYR A 174 -1.95 -0.59 -21.93
CA TYR A 174 -0.70 -0.42 -21.18
C TYR A 174 0.05 0.83 -21.65
N ALA A 175 1.15 1.19 -21.00
CA ALA A 175 1.97 2.32 -21.41
C ALA A 175 3.19 1.85 -22.23
N VAL A 176 3.49 2.58 -23.31
CA VAL A 176 4.76 2.45 -24.05
C VAL A 176 5.42 3.81 -24.07
N ASN A 177 6.52 3.94 -23.33
CA ASN A 177 7.22 5.21 -23.15
C ASN A 177 6.27 6.35 -22.73
N GLY A 178 5.33 6.02 -21.84
CA GLY A 178 4.32 6.93 -21.26
C GLY A 178 3.24 7.41 -22.21
N THR A 179 3.13 6.78 -23.38
CA THR A 179 1.98 6.92 -24.27
C THR A 179 1.06 5.71 -24.11
N PRO A 180 -0.26 5.90 -23.95
CA PRO A 180 -1.21 4.79 -23.93
C PRO A 180 -1.14 3.96 -25.22
N ALA A 181 -1.03 2.65 -25.07
CA ALA A 181 -1.00 1.68 -26.15
C ALA A 181 -1.95 0.52 -25.82
N ASN A 182 -2.29 -0.27 -26.85
CA ASN A 182 -3.09 -1.49 -26.70
C ASN A 182 -2.35 -2.66 -27.34
N MET A 183 -2.35 -3.80 -26.66
CA MET A 183 -1.80 -5.05 -27.17
C MET A 183 -2.92 -6.06 -27.34
N THR A 184 -3.01 -6.70 -28.50
CA THR A 184 -3.92 -7.82 -28.71
C THR A 184 -3.35 -9.07 -28.06
N LEU A 185 -4.18 -9.76 -27.28
CA LEU A 185 -3.85 -11.05 -26.70
C LEU A 185 -4.16 -12.16 -27.71
N ASN A 186 -3.22 -13.08 -27.90
CA ASN A 186 -3.38 -14.19 -28.83
C ASN A 186 -3.97 -15.42 -28.13
N PHE A 187 -4.90 -16.10 -28.80
CA PHE A 187 -5.49 -17.34 -28.30
C PHE A 187 -4.48 -18.49 -28.41
N SER A 188 -4.12 -19.09 -27.27
CA SER A 188 -3.27 -20.28 -27.23
C SER A 188 -4.14 -21.53 -27.33
N GLY A 189 -4.32 -22.04 -28.55
CA GLY A 189 -5.19 -23.19 -28.84
C GLY A 189 -4.81 -24.50 -28.13
N SER A 190 -3.68 -24.57 -27.43
CA SER A 190 -3.26 -25.73 -26.63
C SER A 190 -3.62 -25.64 -25.13
N THR A 191 -4.01 -24.46 -24.63
CA THR A 191 -4.26 -24.23 -23.20
C THR A 191 -5.56 -23.50 -22.87
N TYR A 192 -6.36 -23.13 -23.88
CA TYR A 192 -7.62 -22.37 -23.70
C TYR A 192 -7.41 -21.09 -22.89
N LYS A 193 -6.30 -20.40 -23.19
CA LYS A 193 -5.85 -19.20 -22.50
C LYS A 193 -5.43 -18.15 -23.50
N PHE A 194 -5.73 -16.91 -23.16
CA PHE A 194 -5.06 -15.76 -23.77
C PHE A 194 -3.74 -15.53 -23.04
N SER A 195 -2.65 -15.43 -23.81
CA SER A 195 -1.31 -15.20 -23.27
C SER A 195 -0.60 -14.09 -24.03
N LEU A 196 0.20 -13.31 -23.32
CA LEU A 196 1.00 -12.25 -23.91
C LEU A 196 2.17 -12.85 -24.71
N PRO A 197 2.43 -12.37 -25.94
CA PRO A 197 3.60 -12.80 -26.72
C PRO A 197 4.92 -12.25 -26.16
N ASP A 198 4.88 -11.06 -25.54
CA ASP A 198 6.01 -10.41 -24.86
C ASP A 198 5.59 -9.98 -23.46
N SER A 199 6.51 -10.10 -22.48
CA SER A 199 6.24 -9.68 -21.09
C SER A 199 5.85 -8.20 -21.01
N VAL A 200 4.82 -7.86 -20.22
CA VAL A 200 4.31 -6.48 -20.00
C VAL A 200 4.89 -5.91 -18.71
N HIS A 201 5.12 -4.60 -18.65
CA HIS A 201 5.61 -3.96 -17.44
C HIS A 201 4.66 -4.18 -16.25
N GLN A 202 5.21 -4.24 -15.04
CA GLN A 202 4.40 -4.23 -13.83
C GLN A 202 3.51 -2.98 -13.77
N GLY A 203 2.32 -3.12 -13.20
CA GLY A 203 1.35 -2.04 -13.17
C GLY A 203 -0.08 -2.52 -13.13
N LYS A 204 -1.00 -1.56 -12.98
CA LYS A 204 -2.41 -1.72 -13.29
C LYS A 204 -2.66 -1.46 -14.76
N HIS A 205 -3.39 -2.36 -15.38
CA HIS A 205 -3.71 -2.35 -16.81
C HIS A 205 -5.20 -2.56 -17.00
N VAL A 206 -5.76 -2.03 -18.08
CA VAL A 206 -7.15 -2.28 -18.43
C VAL A 206 -7.19 -3.44 -19.42
N LEU A 207 -7.74 -4.56 -18.98
CA LEU A 207 -8.06 -5.69 -19.82
C LEU A 207 -9.43 -5.44 -20.44
N THR A 208 -9.51 -5.45 -21.77
CA THR A 208 -10.77 -5.39 -22.51
C THR A 208 -11.01 -6.71 -23.22
N VAL A 209 -12.09 -7.41 -22.88
CA VAL A 209 -12.53 -8.63 -23.55
C VAL A 209 -13.76 -8.31 -24.39
N ASN A 210 -13.75 -8.71 -25.65
CA ASN A 210 -14.87 -8.57 -26.57
C ASN A 210 -15.28 -9.95 -27.06
N ALA A 211 -16.53 -10.33 -26.77
CA ALA A 211 -17.13 -11.59 -27.15
C ALA A 211 -18.36 -11.40 -28.05
N ALA A 212 -18.47 -10.24 -28.71
CA ALA A 212 -19.67 -9.82 -29.41
C ALA A 212 -20.14 -10.79 -30.50
N LYS A 213 -19.21 -11.53 -31.12
CA LYS A 213 -19.53 -12.54 -32.13
C LYS A 213 -19.82 -13.92 -31.54
N ALA A 214 -19.23 -14.26 -30.40
CA ALA A 214 -19.55 -15.49 -29.67
C ALA A 214 -20.96 -15.42 -29.04
N THR A 215 -21.38 -14.21 -28.66
CA THR A 215 -22.69 -13.90 -28.07
C THR A 215 -23.67 -13.34 -29.09
N LEU A 216 -23.27 -13.14 -30.36
CA LEU A 216 -24.06 -12.49 -31.42
C LEU A 216 -24.74 -11.18 -30.95
N ASP A 217 -24.21 -10.54 -29.91
CA ASP A 217 -24.63 -9.25 -29.37
C ASP A 217 -23.44 -8.29 -29.53
N ALA A 218 -23.65 -7.20 -30.26
CA ALA A 218 -22.61 -6.22 -30.56
C ALA A 218 -22.06 -5.51 -29.29
N ALA A 219 -22.77 -5.58 -28.15
CA ALA A 219 -22.45 -4.88 -26.92
C ALA A 219 -21.67 -5.70 -25.87
N THR A 220 -21.39 -6.99 -26.11
CA THR A 220 -20.71 -7.85 -25.12
C THR A 220 -19.20 -7.57 -25.04
N GLN A 221 -18.87 -6.45 -24.39
CA GLN A 221 -17.53 -6.02 -24.03
C GLN A 221 -17.44 -5.86 -22.52
N ASP A 222 -16.42 -6.45 -21.92
CA ASP A 222 -16.10 -6.30 -20.51
C ASP A 222 -14.73 -5.63 -20.34
N LYS A 223 -14.60 -4.80 -19.31
CA LYS A 223 -13.38 -4.03 -19.01
C LYS A 223 -13.01 -4.21 -17.55
N GLU A 224 -11.90 -4.87 -17.33
CA GLU A 224 -11.40 -5.21 -16.01
C GLU A 224 -10.04 -4.59 -15.73
N ILE A 225 -9.77 -4.27 -14.47
CA ILE A 225 -8.46 -3.80 -14.04
C ILE A 225 -7.63 -5.00 -13.59
N VAL A 226 -6.55 -5.27 -14.31
CA VAL A 226 -5.61 -6.35 -13.97
C VAL A 226 -4.30 -5.78 -13.44
N THR A 227 -3.81 -6.34 -12.35
CA THR A 227 -2.52 -5.96 -11.76
C THR A 227 -1.47 -7.00 -12.16
N ILE A 228 -0.44 -6.57 -12.88
CA ILE A 228 0.67 -7.42 -13.31
C ILE A 228 1.86 -7.20 -12.38
N LEU A 229 2.40 -8.30 -11.84
CA LEU A 229 3.56 -8.31 -10.95
C LEU A 229 4.85 -8.78 -11.67
N PRO A 230 6.04 -8.35 -11.23
CA PRO A 230 7.31 -8.72 -11.85
C PRO A 230 7.61 -10.22 -11.78
N GLY A 231 7.99 -10.82 -12.91
CA GLY A 231 8.41 -12.21 -13.00
C GLY A 231 7.32 -13.25 -12.69
N VAL A 232 6.08 -12.82 -12.51
CA VAL A 232 4.93 -13.67 -12.13
C VAL A 232 3.97 -13.78 -13.31
N THR A 233 3.36 -14.97 -13.45
CA THR A 233 2.20 -15.19 -14.32
C THR A 233 0.93 -14.83 -13.55
N THR A 234 0.29 -13.73 -13.94
CA THR A 234 -0.99 -13.31 -13.39
C THR A 234 -2.09 -14.14 -14.05
N GLN A 235 -2.85 -14.90 -13.27
CA GLN A 235 -4.01 -15.63 -13.77
C GLN A 235 -5.27 -14.80 -13.50
N PHE A 236 -6.03 -14.51 -14.55
CA PHE A 236 -7.23 -13.68 -14.46
C PHE A 236 -8.41 -14.38 -15.13
N GLN A 237 -9.61 -14.25 -14.56
CA GLN A 237 -10.83 -14.83 -15.08
C GLN A 237 -11.82 -13.70 -15.36
N VAL A 238 -12.35 -13.67 -16.58
CA VAL A 238 -13.44 -12.77 -16.98
C VAL A 238 -14.68 -13.61 -17.20
N SER A 239 -15.80 -13.21 -16.63
CA SER A 239 -17.09 -13.85 -16.81
C SER A 239 -18.05 -12.86 -17.42
N MET A 240 -18.56 -13.18 -18.60
CA MET A 240 -19.49 -12.35 -19.36
C MET A 240 -20.84 -13.06 -19.40
N GLU A 241 -21.92 -12.31 -19.24
CA GLU A 241 -23.28 -12.81 -19.46
C GLU A 241 -23.81 -12.15 -20.73
N ASP A 242 -24.31 -12.97 -21.64
CA ASP A 242 -25.03 -12.52 -22.83
C ASP A 242 -26.45 -12.17 -22.37
N ALA A 243 -26.82 -10.89 -22.51
CA ALA A 243 -28.13 -10.39 -22.13
C ALA A 243 -29.28 -11.11 -22.87
N ASP A 244 -28.98 -11.77 -23.99
CA ASP A 244 -29.92 -12.44 -24.90
C ASP A 244 -29.70 -13.98 -24.98
N TYR A 245 -28.94 -14.59 -24.07
CA TYR A 245 -28.73 -16.06 -24.15
C TYR A 245 -30.02 -16.86 -23.96
N MET A 246 -30.98 -16.29 -23.22
CA MET A 246 -32.30 -16.88 -23.00
C MET A 246 -33.25 -16.70 -24.21
N THR A 247 -32.97 -15.76 -25.13
CA THR A 247 -33.84 -15.48 -26.30
C THR A 247 -33.42 -16.25 -27.56
N ARG A 248 -32.22 -16.87 -27.59
CA ARG A 248 -31.75 -17.68 -28.73
C ARG A 248 -32.08 -19.17 -28.70
N LEU A 249 -32.57 -19.68 -27.58
CA LEU A 249 -33.29 -20.94 -27.57
C LEU A 249 -34.77 -20.63 -27.85
N ASP A 250 -35.12 -20.43 -29.13
CA ASP A 250 -36.50 -20.37 -29.61
C ASP A 250 -37.17 -21.72 -29.33
N THR A 251 -37.69 -21.81 -28.10
CA THR A 251 -38.59 -22.84 -27.61
C THR A 251 -39.86 -22.10 -27.29
N ASP A 252 -40.89 -22.33 -28.12
CA ASP A 252 -42.33 -22.15 -27.83
C ASP A 252 -42.56 -22.08 -26.31
N LEU A 253 -42.45 -20.86 -25.77
CA LEU A 253 -42.18 -20.65 -24.35
C LEU A 253 -43.43 -20.91 -23.50
N ASN A 254 -44.59 -20.79 -24.17
CA ASN A 254 -45.91 -21.06 -23.61
C ASN A 254 -46.48 -22.43 -24.03
N GLY A 255 -45.82 -23.18 -24.92
CA GLY A 255 -46.18 -24.54 -25.31
C GLY A 255 -47.43 -24.62 -26.20
N ASN A 256 -47.78 -23.55 -26.92
CA ASN A 256 -49.01 -23.45 -27.70
C ASN A 256 -48.88 -24.02 -29.14
N GLY A 257 -47.68 -24.43 -29.56
CA GLY A 257 -47.40 -25.01 -30.87
C GLY A 257 -47.17 -23.98 -31.99
N ILE A 258 -47.13 -22.69 -31.69
CA ILE A 258 -46.73 -21.59 -32.57
C ILE A 258 -45.38 -21.07 -32.08
N PRO A 259 -44.32 -21.07 -32.92
CA PRO A 259 -43.05 -20.46 -32.53
C PRO A 259 -43.26 -18.98 -32.21
N ASP A 260 -42.67 -18.46 -31.12
CA ASP A 260 -42.90 -17.09 -30.60
C ASP A 260 -42.78 -15.99 -31.69
N ARG A 261 -41.92 -16.19 -32.71
CA ARG A 261 -41.78 -15.30 -33.88
C ARG A 261 -43.01 -15.20 -34.80
N GLN A 262 -44.00 -16.07 -34.63
CA GLN A 262 -45.26 -16.15 -35.37
C GLN A 262 -46.47 -15.80 -34.49
N GLU A 263 -46.25 -15.31 -33.26
CA GLU A 263 -47.31 -14.80 -32.41
C GLU A 263 -47.90 -13.50 -32.98
N ASP A 264 -49.20 -13.32 -32.76
CA ASP A 264 -50.05 -12.23 -33.22
C ASP A 264 -50.95 -11.88 -32.01
N MET A 265 -50.50 -10.88 -31.24
CA MET A 265 -50.96 -10.61 -29.87
C MET A 265 -52.30 -9.87 -29.84
N ASP A 266 -52.55 -8.98 -30.77
CA ASP A 266 -53.81 -8.22 -30.87
C ASP A 266 -54.83 -8.87 -31.85
N GLY A 267 -54.37 -9.83 -32.67
CA GLY A 267 -55.18 -10.61 -33.58
C GLY A 267 -55.54 -9.88 -34.89
N ASP A 268 -54.76 -8.87 -35.28
CA ASP A 268 -54.98 -8.09 -36.50
C ASP A 268 -54.47 -8.80 -37.78
N GLY A 269 -53.70 -9.89 -37.61
CA GLY A 269 -53.14 -10.71 -38.69
C GLY A 269 -51.72 -10.33 -39.10
N ILE A 270 -51.07 -9.40 -38.41
CA ILE A 270 -49.65 -9.05 -38.54
C ILE A 270 -48.89 -9.72 -37.38
N PRO A 271 -47.88 -10.56 -37.65
CA PRO A 271 -47.09 -11.16 -36.56
C PRO A 271 -46.38 -10.07 -35.75
N ASN A 272 -46.28 -10.23 -34.43
CA ASN A 272 -45.69 -9.27 -33.48
C ASN A 272 -44.30 -8.75 -33.94
N SER A 273 -43.52 -9.61 -34.58
CA SER A 273 -42.19 -9.25 -35.11
C SER A 273 -42.19 -8.23 -36.27
N MET A 274 -43.34 -8.04 -36.91
CA MET A 274 -43.57 -7.17 -38.05
C MET A 274 -44.66 -6.11 -37.78
N ASP A 275 -45.22 -6.14 -36.58
CA ASP A 275 -46.22 -5.20 -36.12
C ASP A 275 -45.55 -3.95 -35.53
N THR A 276 -46.16 -2.80 -35.77
CA THR A 276 -45.72 -1.49 -35.26
C THR A 276 -46.45 -1.05 -34.01
N ASP A 277 -47.49 -1.78 -33.60
CA ASP A 277 -48.35 -1.55 -32.42
C ASP A 277 -48.84 -2.92 -31.90
N ILE A 278 -47.94 -3.69 -31.26
CA ILE A 278 -48.09 -5.14 -31.01
C ILE A 278 -49.30 -5.48 -30.12
N ASP A 279 -49.73 -4.57 -29.23
CA ASP A 279 -50.84 -4.81 -28.31
C ASP A 279 -52.15 -4.10 -28.71
N GLY A 280 -52.12 -3.34 -29.81
CA GLY A 280 -53.27 -2.68 -30.41
C GLY A 280 -53.86 -1.53 -29.59
N ASP A 281 -53.07 -0.93 -28.68
CA ASP A 281 -53.52 0.14 -27.80
C ASP A 281 -53.50 1.54 -28.45
N GLY A 282 -52.82 1.67 -29.60
CA GLY A 282 -52.68 2.89 -30.38
C GLY A 282 -51.33 3.62 -30.20
N THR A 283 -50.39 3.06 -29.42
CA THR A 283 -49.06 3.61 -29.16
C THR A 283 -48.00 2.79 -29.91
N PRO A 284 -47.22 3.40 -30.83
CA PRO A 284 -46.24 2.62 -31.59
C PRO A 284 -45.15 2.00 -30.71
N ASN A 285 -44.82 0.72 -30.92
CA ASN A 285 -43.81 -0.08 -30.19
C ASN A 285 -42.50 0.66 -29.90
N THR A 286 -42.09 1.54 -30.82
CA THR A 286 -40.85 2.33 -30.69
C THR A 286 -40.85 3.30 -29.50
N ILE A 287 -42.02 3.64 -28.96
CA ILE A 287 -42.21 4.56 -27.85
C ILE A 287 -43.15 3.99 -26.78
N ASP A 288 -43.55 2.74 -26.94
CA ASP A 288 -44.42 2.00 -26.05
C ASP A 288 -43.56 1.06 -25.17
N PRO A 289 -43.45 1.33 -23.85
CA PRO A 289 -42.66 0.51 -22.93
C PRO A 289 -43.36 -0.79 -22.50
N ASP A 290 -44.63 -0.99 -22.85
CA ASP A 290 -45.45 -2.15 -22.48
C ASP A 290 -45.96 -2.96 -23.67
N SER A 291 -45.34 -2.77 -24.84
CA SER A 291 -45.67 -3.40 -26.13
C SER A 291 -45.68 -4.95 -26.19
N LEU A 292 -45.41 -5.65 -25.09
CA LEU A 292 -45.48 -7.11 -24.99
C LEU A 292 -46.36 -7.58 -23.81
N ASP A 293 -47.00 -6.64 -23.11
CA ASP A 293 -47.82 -6.88 -21.95
C ASP A 293 -49.01 -5.92 -21.95
N PRO A 294 -50.22 -6.37 -22.37
CA PRO A 294 -51.40 -5.52 -22.43
C PRO A 294 -51.92 -5.07 -21.04
N THR A 295 -51.13 -5.25 -19.97
CA THR A 295 -51.53 -4.98 -18.59
C THR A 295 -50.52 -4.23 -17.69
N ILE A 296 -49.32 -3.85 -18.14
CA ILE A 296 -48.26 -3.30 -17.25
C ILE A 296 -47.64 -1.98 -17.76
N THR A 297 -48.09 -0.85 -17.21
CA THR A 297 -47.44 0.45 -17.42
C THR A 297 -46.05 0.57 -16.72
N GLY A 298 -44.94 0.45 -17.48
CA GLY A 298 -43.64 1.16 -17.31
C GLY A 298 -42.52 0.57 -16.41
N GLY A 299 -41.31 0.36 -16.97
CA GLY A 299 -40.08 0.10 -16.18
C GLY A 299 -38.74 0.08 -16.96
N GLY A 300 -37.83 1.01 -16.66
CA GLY A 300 -36.43 1.03 -17.12
C GLY A 300 -35.45 0.30 -16.18
N GLY A 301 -34.39 -0.28 -16.76
CA GLY A 301 -33.46 -1.25 -16.16
C GLY A 301 -32.93 -0.98 -14.74
N ALA A 302 -32.99 -2.03 -13.92
CA ALA A 302 -32.77 -2.01 -12.48
C ALA A 302 -31.27 -2.27 -12.13
N THR A 303 -30.53 -1.23 -11.76
CA THR A 303 -29.19 -1.35 -11.13
C THR A 303 -29.25 -1.03 -9.64
N THR A 304 -28.62 -1.88 -8.81
CA THR A 304 -28.58 -1.70 -7.35
C THR A 304 -27.78 -0.45 -6.99
N PRO A 305 -28.36 0.49 -6.20
CA PRO A 305 -27.65 1.72 -5.83
C PRO A 305 -26.44 1.42 -4.93
N ILE A 306 -25.42 2.28 -4.98
CA ILE A 306 -24.25 2.24 -4.09
C ILE A 306 -24.21 3.56 -3.32
N VAL A 307 -24.02 3.49 -1.99
CA VAL A 307 -23.96 4.67 -1.12
C VAL A 307 -22.55 4.76 -0.52
N THR A 308 -21.85 5.87 -0.76
CA THR A 308 -20.45 6.03 -0.37
C THR A 308 -20.25 7.05 0.75
N ALA A 309 -21.04 8.13 0.78
CA ALA A 309 -20.88 9.18 1.78
C ALA A 309 -22.19 9.92 2.07
N VAL A 310 -22.22 10.58 3.24
CA VAL A 310 -23.25 11.55 3.62
C VAL A 310 -22.58 12.84 4.07
N THR A 311 -23.06 13.99 3.60
CA THR A 311 -22.54 15.31 3.98
C THR A 311 -23.67 16.23 4.45
N PRO A 312 -23.61 16.78 5.68
CA PRO A 312 -22.68 16.43 6.75
C PRO A 312 -22.84 14.98 7.20
N ASN A 313 -21.76 14.33 7.60
CA ASN A 313 -21.75 12.92 8.03
C ASN A 313 -22.23 12.70 9.48
N TYR A 314 -22.89 13.69 10.08
CA TYR A 314 -23.41 13.61 11.43
C TYR A 314 -24.60 14.54 11.66
N GLY A 315 -25.36 14.27 12.73
CA GLY A 315 -26.38 15.17 13.24
C GLY A 315 -26.64 14.96 14.73
N ALA A 316 -26.89 16.04 15.45
CA ALA A 316 -27.16 16.00 16.89
C ALA A 316 -28.61 15.62 17.20
N GLN A 317 -28.85 15.00 18.35
CA GLN A 317 -30.20 14.86 18.92
C GLN A 317 -30.93 16.21 18.93
N SER A 318 -32.21 16.18 18.60
CA SER A 318 -33.09 17.35 18.43
C SER A 318 -32.77 18.23 17.21
N ALA A 319 -31.91 17.78 16.29
CA ALA A 319 -31.75 18.46 15.02
C ALA A 319 -33.05 18.40 14.20
N SER A 320 -33.50 19.57 13.72
CA SER A 320 -34.68 19.70 12.89
C SER A 320 -34.30 20.18 11.49
N ASN A 321 -34.89 19.59 10.47
CA ASN A 321 -34.69 19.94 9.06
C ASN A 321 -33.20 19.97 8.66
N LEU A 322 -32.44 18.99 9.15
CA LEU A 322 -31.03 18.83 8.82
C LEU A 322 -30.91 18.39 7.36
N ALA A 323 -30.41 19.28 6.51
CA ALA A 323 -30.15 18.98 5.11
C ALA A 323 -28.91 18.08 4.97
N LEU A 324 -29.06 16.98 4.24
CA LEU A 324 -28.02 15.99 3.97
C LEU A 324 -27.91 15.76 2.46
N VAL A 325 -26.68 15.63 1.99
CA VAL A 325 -26.33 15.17 0.65
C VAL A 325 -25.82 13.74 0.76
N ILE A 326 -26.36 12.84 -0.06
CA ILE A 326 -25.97 11.44 -0.14
C ILE A 326 -25.21 11.24 -1.45
N ASP A 327 -23.94 10.90 -1.38
CA ASP A 327 -23.11 10.62 -2.56
C ASP A 327 -23.03 9.10 -2.78
N GLY A 328 -22.94 8.71 -4.05
CA GLY A 328 -22.96 7.31 -4.43
C GLY A 328 -22.97 7.09 -5.94
N SER A 329 -23.63 6.02 -6.37
CA SER A 329 -23.79 5.65 -7.78
C SER A 329 -25.09 4.90 -8.01
N TYR A 330 -25.57 4.93 -9.25
CA TYR A 330 -26.80 4.26 -9.70
C TYR A 330 -28.07 4.69 -8.98
N PHE A 331 -28.13 5.94 -8.50
CA PHE A 331 -29.38 6.50 -8.01
C PHE A 331 -30.33 6.80 -9.17
N THR A 332 -31.62 6.62 -8.96
CA THR A 332 -32.66 6.96 -9.94
C THR A 332 -33.66 7.95 -9.34
N SER A 333 -34.34 8.70 -10.21
CA SER A 333 -35.40 9.61 -9.77
C SER A 333 -36.51 8.83 -9.07
N GLY A 334 -36.95 9.31 -7.91
CA GLY A 334 -37.91 8.60 -7.06
C GLY A 334 -37.28 7.69 -5.99
N ALA A 335 -35.94 7.62 -5.90
CA ALA A 335 -35.27 6.87 -4.85
C ALA A 335 -35.67 7.38 -3.45
N THR A 336 -35.74 6.46 -2.49
CA THR A 336 -36.02 6.75 -1.08
C THR A 336 -34.77 6.51 -0.23
N VAL A 337 -34.62 7.26 0.85
CA VAL A 337 -33.49 7.12 1.79
C VAL A 337 -34.02 6.73 3.15
N THR A 338 -33.34 5.80 3.81
CA THR A 338 -33.61 5.42 5.20
C THR A 338 -32.33 5.39 6.02
N PHE A 339 -32.46 5.61 7.32
CA PHE A 339 -31.36 5.53 8.28
C PHE A 339 -31.64 4.39 9.24
N SER A 340 -30.61 3.65 9.63
CA SER A 340 -30.78 2.61 10.64
C SER A 340 -31.15 3.17 12.02
N GLY A 341 -31.73 2.33 12.87
CA GLY A 341 -32.18 2.73 14.20
C GLY A 341 -33.51 3.49 14.18
N THR A 342 -33.97 3.90 15.36
CA THR A 342 -35.25 4.59 15.54
C THR A 342 -35.05 6.10 15.70
N VAL A 343 -36.11 6.86 15.41
CA VAL A 343 -36.19 8.31 15.67
C VAL A 343 -35.26 9.19 14.82
N VAL A 344 -34.83 8.69 13.65
CA VAL A 344 -34.34 9.51 12.52
C VAL A 344 -35.42 9.47 11.45
N THR A 345 -36.03 10.61 11.17
CA THR A 345 -37.16 10.72 10.22
C THR A 345 -36.71 11.47 8.99
N VAL A 346 -36.82 10.85 7.82
CA VAL A 346 -36.58 11.50 6.53
C VAL A 346 -37.85 12.28 6.15
N LEU A 347 -37.69 13.58 5.94
CA LEU A 347 -38.78 14.50 5.60
C LEU A 347 -39.04 14.60 4.10
N THR A 348 -38.01 14.29 3.29
CA THR A 348 -38.05 14.36 1.84
C THR A 348 -38.23 12.96 1.26
N VAL A 349 -39.47 12.56 1.00
CA VAL A 349 -39.82 11.24 0.45
C VAL A 349 -40.71 11.42 -0.79
N PRO A 350 -40.25 11.03 -2.00
CA PRO A 350 -38.92 10.50 -2.33
C PRO A 350 -37.82 11.56 -2.14
N ALA A 351 -36.56 11.11 -2.11
CA ALA A 351 -35.42 12.01 -2.02
C ALA A 351 -35.34 12.93 -3.24
N THR A 352 -34.76 14.11 -3.07
CA THR A 352 -34.50 15.02 -4.20
C THR A 352 -33.38 14.43 -5.06
N PHE A 353 -33.71 14.02 -6.28
CA PHE A 353 -32.75 13.47 -7.24
C PHE A 353 -31.99 14.61 -7.93
N ASN A 354 -30.69 14.72 -7.63
CA ASN A 354 -29.81 15.70 -8.28
C ASN A 354 -29.11 15.08 -9.49
N ALA A 355 -28.57 13.87 -9.32
CA ALA A 355 -27.88 13.10 -10.35
C ALA A 355 -27.85 11.61 -9.96
N SER A 356 -27.46 10.74 -10.88
CA SER A 356 -27.27 9.30 -10.59
C SER A 356 -26.19 9.01 -9.54
N THR A 357 -25.41 10.01 -9.16
CA THR A 357 -24.38 9.94 -8.12
C THR A 357 -24.71 10.73 -6.86
N GLN A 358 -25.84 11.45 -6.83
CA GLN A 358 -26.18 12.33 -5.71
C GLN A 358 -27.67 12.48 -5.44
N LEU A 359 -28.07 12.31 -4.18
CA LEU A 359 -29.40 12.62 -3.65
C LEU A 359 -29.30 13.70 -2.57
N ALA A 360 -30.36 14.48 -2.40
CA ALA A 360 -30.54 15.38 -1.26
C ALA A 360 -31.78 15.01 -0.44
N VAL A 361 -31.63 15.00 0.88
CA VAL A 361 -32.73 14.74 1.83
C VAL A 361 -32.66 15.71 3.00
N SER A 362 -33.80 16.00 3.62
CA SER A 362 -33.85 16.64 4.94
C SER A 362 -34.30 15.64 5.99
N VAL A 363 -33.68 15.66 7.16
CA VAL A 363 -34.02 14.74 8.26
C VAL A 363 -34.31 15.49 9.58
N ASN A 364 -35.16 14.89 10.40
CA ASN A 364 -35.30 15.21 11.82
C ASN A 364 -34.65 14.11 12.66
N ILE A 365 -33.90 14.50 13.68
CA ILE A 365 -33.31 13.59 14.67
C ILE A 365 -33.98 13.86 16.01
N GLY A 366 -34.74 12.90 16.51
CA GLY A 366 -35.44 13.10 17.78
C GLY A 366 -34.51 13.19 18.99
N ALA A 367 -35.00 13.81 20.05
CA ALA A 367 -34.24 14.00 21.29
C ALA A 367 -33.79 12.69 21.96
N SER A 368 -34.52 11.59 21.72
CA SER A 368 -34.23 10.26 22.24
C SER A 368 -33.58 9.32 21.22
N ALA A 369 -33.15 9.82 20.05
CA ALA A 369 -32.43 9.00 19.09
C ALA A 369 -31.15 8.46 19.74
N ALA A 370 -30.89 7.15 19.67
CA ALA A 370 -29.67 6.59 20.25
C ALA A 370 -28.43 7.26 19.65
N THR A 371 -27.37 7.48 20.41
CA THR A 371 -26.13 8.03 19.85
C THR A 371 -25.35 6.96 19.06
N GLY A 372 -24.44 7.37 18.19
CA GLY A 372 -23.53 6.49 17.45
C GLY A 372 -23.80 6.41 15.95
N LEU A 373 -23.03 5.57 15.28
CA LEU A 373 -23.04 5.42 13.81
C LEU A 373 -24.33 4.76 13.31
N ARG A 374 -24.73 5.14 12.10
CA ARG A 374 -25.92 4.69 11.38
C ARG A 374 -25.55 4.28 9.97
N ASN A 375 -26.26 3.26 9.50
CA ASN A 375 -26.27 2.89 8.10
C ASN A 375 -27.26 3.79 7.37
N VAL A 376 -26.97 4.08 6.11
CA VAL A 376 -27.85 4.84 5.24
C VAL A 376 -28.15 3.99 4.02
N THR A 377 -29.43 3.69 3.80
CA THR A 377 -29.89 2.84 2.72
C THR A 377 -30.66 3.67 1.71
N VAL A 378 -30.26 3.59 0.45
CA VAL A 378 -30.99 4.15 -0.69
C VAL A 378 -31.73 3.02 -1.39
N THR A 379 -33.03 3.17 -1.65
CA THR A 379 -33.84 2.22 -2.41
C THR A 379 -34.41 2.91 -3.65
N ASN A 380 -34.02 2.42 -4.83
CA ASN A 380 -34.55 2.91 -6.10
C ASN A 380 -36.01 2.46 -6.29
N PRO A 381 -36.81 3.12 -7.17
CA PRO A 381 -38.19 2.72 -7.44
C PRO A 381 -38.36 1.28 -7.95
N SER A 382 -37.31 0.71 -8.56
CA SER A 382 -37.24 -0.70 -8.94
C SER A 382 -37.22 -1.68 -7.75
N GLY A 383 -37.15 -1.18 -6.52
CA GLY A 383 -37.09 -1.97 -5.28
C GLY A 383 -35.68 -2.38 -4.85
N GLN A 384 -34.65 -2.13 -5.67
CA GLN A 384 -33.27 -2.45 -5.30
C GLN A 384 -32.71 -1.46 -4.28
N GLY A 385 -32.05 -1.99 -3.25
CA GLY A 385 -31.50 -1.22 -2.13
C GLY A 385 -29.98 -1.32 -2.02
N GLY A 386 -29.34 -0.20 -1.71
CA GLY A 386 -27.90 -0.04 -1.49
C GLY A 386 -27.63 0.58 -0.14
N THR A 387 -26.70 0.02 0.65
CA THR A 387 -26.46 0.47 2.03
C THR A 387 -25.02 0.92 2.24
N GLY A 388 -24.86 2.18 2.63
CA GLY A 388 -23.62 2.71 3.18
C GLY A 388 -23.55 2.40 4.67
N THR A 389 -22.53 1.65 5.10
CA THR A 389 -22.44 1.15 6.47
C THR A 389 -21.74 2.16 7.38
N ASN A 390 -22.36 2.51 8.51
CA ASN A 390 -21.79 3.40 9.53
C ASN A 390 -21.33 4.78 9.02
N ILE A 391 -21.98 5.32 7.98
CA ILE A 391 -21.56 6.57 7.33
C ILE A 391 -22.25 7.84 7.85
N PHE A 392 -23.15 7.73 8.83
CA PHE A 392 -23.79 8.87 9.48
C PHE A 392 -23.79 8.73 11.01
N GLU A 393 -23.28 9.71 11.75
CA GLU A 393 -23.24 9.67 13.22
C GLU A 393 -24.37 10.48 13.87
N VAL A 394 -25.13 9.86 14.77
CA VAL A 394 -26.03 10.59 15.67
C VAL A 394 -25.25 10.98 16.94
N THR A 395 -25.12 12.28 17.20
CA THR A 395 -24.43 12.81 18.39
C THR A 395 -25.42 13.25 19.47
N THR A 396 -24.94 13.47 20.70
CA THR A 396 -25.73 14.14 21.74
C THR A 396 -26.08 15.57 21.31
N ALA A 397 -27.12 16.16 21.92
CA ALA A 397 -27.44 17.56 21.68
C ALA A 397 -26.22 18.47 21.95
N GLY A 398 -25.77 19.21 20.93
CA GLY A 398 -24.56 20.05 21.01
C GLY A 398 -23.23 19.30 20.91
N GLY A 399 -23.23 17.98 20.70
CA GLY A 399 -22.02 17.17 20.58
C GLY A 399 -21.39 17.22 19.19
N SER A 400 -20.06 17.23 19.14
CA SER A 400 -19.26 17.14 17.90
C SER A 400 -19.21 15.70 17.36
N PRO A 401 -18.97 15.48 16.06
CA PRO A 401 -18.73 14.14 15.51
C PRO A 401 -17.45 13.50 16.06
N SER A 402 -17.40 12.17 15.99
CA SER A 402 -16.21 11.38 16.32
C SER A 402 -15.04 11.76 15.40
N PRO A 403 -13.80 11.76 15.91
CA PRO A 403 -12.63 11.93 15.05
C PRO A 403 -12.54 10.78 14.05
N SER A 404 -11.92 11.02 12.90
CA SER A 404 -11.51 9.98 11.95
C SER A 404 -10.04 10.13 11.64
N ILE A 405 -9.35 9.02 11.36
CA ILE A 405 -7.96 9.01 10.91
C ILE A 405 -7.96 8.49 9.48
N THR A 406 -7.42 9.27 8.55
CA THR A 406 -7.25 8.86 7.15
C THR A 406 -5.85 8.32 6.91
N GLN A 407 -4.84 8.87 7.58
CA GLN A 407 -3.44 8.47 7.39
C GLN A 407 -2.60 8.83 8.61
N ILE A 408 -1.57 8.02 8.86
CA ILE A 408 -0.45 8.39 9.75
C ILE A 408 0.89 8.24 9.03
N VAL A 409 1.82 9.16 9.30
CA VAL A 409 3.17 9.14 8.72
C VAL A 409 4.20 9.50 9.79
N PRO A 410 5.17 8.62 10.10
CA PRO A 410 5.27 7.24 9.63
C PRO A 410 4.21 6.33 10.29
N SER A 411 3.83 5.25 9.63
CA SER A 411 2.93 4.21 10.16
C SER A 411 3.68 3.11 10.94
N SER A 412 4.98 3.25 11.11
CA SER A 412 5.81 2.33 11.87
C SER A 412 7.02 3.01 12.51
N GLY A 413 7.68 2.30 13.43
CA GLY A 413 8.95 2.72 14.01
C GLY A 413 9.72 1.53 14.60
N ASN A 414 11.05 1.63 14.63
CA ASN A 414 11.91 0.57 15.13
C ASN A 414 11.96 0.58 16.67
N GLN A 415 12.15 -0.59 17.29
CA GLN A 415 12.52 -0.67 18.71
C GLN A 415 13.74 0.21 19.00
N GLY A 416 13.70 0.97 20.10
CA GLY A 416 14.76 1.90 20.47
C GLY A 416 14.67 3.29 19.82
N ALA A 417 13.70 3.54 18.95
CA ALA A 417 13.48 4.87 18.37
C ALA A 417 13.17 5.91 19.47
N THR A 418 13.74 7.11 19.32
CA THR A 418 13.51 8.23 20.23
C THR A 418 13.00 9.44 19.47
N ASN A 419 12.10 10.21 20.10
CA ASN A 419 11.49 11.41 19.55
C ASN A 419 10.92 11.23 18.13
N LEU A 420 10.29 10.08 17.88
CA LEU A 420 9.64 9.82 16.60
C LEU A 420 8.37 10.67 16.49
N ASP A 421 8.36 11.58 15.52
CA ASP A 421 7.20 12.42 15.21
C ASP A 421 6.29 11.71 14.21
N ILE A 422 5.03 11.52 14.58
CA ILE A 422 3.97 10.94 13.77
C ILE A 422 2.99 12.04 13.40
N SER A 423 2.89 12.35 12.10
CA SER A 423 1.82 13.17 11.54
C SER A 423 0.56 12.35 11.41
N VAL A 424 -0.56 12.84 11.94
CA VAL A 424 -1.87 12.19 11.85
C VAL A 424 -2.81 13.07 11.05
N GLN A 425 -3.28 12.57 9.92
CA GLN A 425 -4.28 13.21 9.05
C GLN A 425 -5.65 12.59 9.32
N GLY A 426 -6.69 13.42 9.25
CA GLY A 426 -8.04 12.98 9.60
C GLY A 426 -9.04 14.12 9.64
N GLN A 427 -10.13 13.93 10.36
CA GLN A 427 -11.17 14.94 10.55
C GLN A 427 -11.65 14.98 12.01
N ASN A 428 -12.27 16.08 12.40
CA ASN A 428 -12.93 16.28 13.69
C ASN A 428 -12.01 16.12 14.92
N PHE A 429 -10.72 16.39 14.77
CA PHE A 429 -9.81 16.43 15.91
C PHE A 429 -10.07 17.67 16.78
N GLN A 430 -9.86 17.51 18.09
CA GLN A 430 -10.05 18.57 19.06
C GLN A 430 -8.75 18.86 19.82
N SER A 431 -8.54 20.13 20.17
CA SER A 431 -7.43 20.53 21.03
C SER A 431 -7.54 19.85 22.40
N GLY A 432 -6.42 19.34 22.92
CA GLY A 432 -6.40 18.55 24.16
C GLY A 432 -6.63 17.05 23.97
N PHE A 433 -6.58 16.54 22.74
CA PHE A 433 -6.62 15.09 22.48
C PHE A 433 -5.49 14.33 23.20
N THR A 434 -5.74 13.05 23.44
CA THR A 434 -4.77 12.11 24.00
C THR A 434 -4.49 10.97 23.02
N THR A 435 -3.30 10.37 23.13
CA THR A 435 -2.89 9.24 22.30
C THR A 435 -2.49 8.05 23.15
N THR A 436 -2.91 6.85 22.75
CA THR A 436 -2.49 5.59 23.37
C THR A 436 -2.12 4.55 22.33
N PHE A 437 -1.25 3.61 22.70
CA PHE A 437 -0.81 2.50 21.84
C PHE A 437 -1.06 1.15 22.54
N THR A 438 -1.42 0.12 21.78
CA THR A 438 -1.53 -1.25 22.32
C THR A 438 -0.19 -2.00 22.32
N ASN A 439 0.79 -1.60 21.49
CA ASN A 439 2.15 -2.09 21.63
C ASN A 439 2.72 -1.64 22.98
N GLY A 440 3.11 -2.61 23.82
CA GLY A 440 3.69 -2.32 25.12
C GLY A 440 4.98 -1.50 25.03
N ASN A 441 5.24 -0.67 26.05
CA ASN A 441 6.45 0.15 26.20
C ASN A 441 6.70 1.21 25.10
N ILE A 442 5.62 1.72 24.48
CA ILE A 442 5.65 3.01 23.77
C ILE A 442 5.30 4.12 24.78
N THR A 443 6.08 5.20 24.79
CA THR A 443 5.81 6.38 25.61
C THR A 443 5.45 7.56 24.70
N VAL A 444 4.30 8.18 24.95
CA VAL A 444 3.94 9.44 24.28
C VAL A 444 4.65 10.60 24.96
N VAL A 445 5.49 11.29 24.19
CA VAL A 445 6.28 12.44 24.64
C VAL A 445 5.46 13.73 24.58
N SER A 446 4.72 13.93 23.47
CA SER A 446 3.84 15.10 23.32
C SER A 446 2.73 14.86 22.30
N ASN A 447 1.58 15.49 22.54
CA ASN A 447 0.47 15.59 21.59
C ASN A 447 0.33 17.05 21.17
N THR A 448 0.44 17.34 19.87
CA THR A 448 0.34 18.69 19.31
C THR A 448 -0.87 18.77 18.41
N PHE A 449 -1.83 19.63 18.78
CA PHE A 449 -2.98 19.94 17.94
C PHE A 449 -2.58 21.00 16.91
N VAL A 450 -2.67 20.68 15.62
CA VAL A 450 -2.39 21.65 14.55
C VAL A 450 -3.70 22.31 14.11
N ASN A 451 -4.69 21.50 13.70
CA ASN A 451 -6.04 21.92 13.38
C ASN A 451 -6.99 20.71 13.44
N SER A 452 -8.28 20.89 13.11
CA SER A 452 -9.29 19.82 13.15
C SER A 452 -9.03 18.65 12.20
N SER A 453 -8.07 18.76 11.29
CA SER A 453 -7.73 17.75 10.29
C SER A 453 -6.29 17.24 10.38
N GLN A 454 -5.48 17.77 11.32
CA GLN A 454 -4.08 17.40 11.47
C GLN A 454 -3.61 17.45 12.94
N LEU A 455 -2.88 16.42 13.34
CA LEU A 455 -2.17 16.32 14.62
C LEU A 455 -0.71 15.92 14.42
N THR A 456 0.12 16.20 15.42
CA THR A 456 1.46 15.61 15.53
C THR A 456 1.60 14.92 16.88
N VAL A 457 2.01 13.66 16.88
CA VAL A 457 2.27 12.86 18.09
C VAL A 457 3.73 12.50 18.13
N ARG A 458 4.45 12.92 19.18
CA ARG A 458 5.84 12.51 19.40
C ARG A 458 5.90 11.34 20.36
N ILE A 459 6.63 10.29 20.01
CA ILE A 459 6.77 9.08 20.84
C ILE A 459 8.22 8.63 21.02
N ASN A 460 8.46 7.85 22.07
CA ASN A 460 9.64 7.00 22.24
C ASN A 460 9.20 5.54 22.20
N ILE A 461 9.96 4.70 21.49
CA ILE A 461 9.75 3.25 21.42
C ILE A 461 10.87 2.58 22.21
N SER A 462 10.52 1.89 23.30
CA SER A 462 11.52 1.16 24.09
C SER A 462 12.25 0.11 23.25
N ALA A 463 13.52 -0.16 23.60
CA ALA A 463 14.27 -1.32 23.09
C ALA A 463 13.55 -2.66 23.34
N SER A 464 12.67 -2.72 24.34
CA SER A 464 11.85 -3.88 24.71
C SER A 464 10.37 -3.71 24.35
N ALA A 465 10.01 -2.79 23.45
CA ALA A 465 8.63 -2.62 23.01
C ALA A 465 8.11 -3.88 22.30
N SER A 466 6.84 -4.21 22.49
CA SER A 466 6.22 -5.35 21.80
C SER A 466 6.23 -5.11 20.29
N THR A 467 6.84 -6.03 19.53
CA THR A 467 6.98 -5.92 18.08
C THR A 467 5.70 -6.37 17.35
N GLY A 468 5.56 -5.93 16.09
CA GLY A 468 4.40 -6.21 15.25
C GLY A 468 3.38 -5.07 15.23
N ALA A 469 2.29 -5.30 14.50
CA ALA A 469 1.19 -4.35 14.38
C ALA A 469 0.45 -4.21 15.71
N GLY A 470 0.21 -2.96 16.13
CA GLY A 470 -0.72 -2.63 17.19
C GLY A 470 -1.57 -1.42 16.81
N THR A 471 -2.41 -1.01 17.75
CA THR A 471 -3.41 0.04 17.55
C THR A 471 -2.89 1.32 18.17
N MET A 472 -2.86 2.39 17.37
CA MET A 472 -2.75 3.77 17.83
C MET A 472 -4.17 4.35 17.93
N ARG A 473 -4.50 4.91 19.09
CA ARG A 473 -5.80 5.50 19.37
C ARG A 473 -5.65 6.98 19.68
N ILE A 474 -6.42 7.81 18.97
CA ILE A 474 -6.60 9.24 19.26
C ILE A 474 -7.93 9.40 19.98
N THR A 475 -7.93 10.01 21.17
CA THR A 475 -9.15 10.29 21.94
C THR A 475 -9.29 11.80 22.15
N ASN A 476 -10.36 12.38 21.65
CA ASN A 476 -10.72 13.77 21.88
C ASN A 476 -11.16 14.01 23.34
N PRO A 477 -11.19 15.26 23.83
CA PRO A 477 -11.65 15.58 25.18
C PRO A 477 -13.09 15.17 25.50
N ASP A 478 -13.95 15.03 24.49
CA ASP A 478 -15.32 14.53 24.61
C ASP A 478 -15.40 12.98 24.69
N ALA A 479 -14.25 12.32 24.87
CA ALA A 479 -14.04 10.88 24.93
C ALA A 479 -14.34 10.10 23.64
N LYS A 480 -14.67 10.78 22.54
CA LYS A 480 -14.77 10.15 21.22
C LYS A 480 -13.39 9.85 20.68
N PHE A 481 -13.28 8.82 19.85
CA PHE A 481 -11.98 8.32 19.44
C PHE A 481 -11.95 7.78 18.01
N ALA A 482 -10.74 7.74 17.47
CA ALA A 482 -10.39 7.11 16.22
C ALA A 482 -9.18 6.20 16.45
N GLU A 483 -9.14 5.09 15.73
CA GLU A 483 -8.06 4.11 15.82
C GLU A 483 -7.46 3.85 14.45
N THR A 484 -6.17 3.58 14.43
CA THR A 484 -5.40 3.17 13.25
C THR A 484 -4.33 2.18 13.66
N THR A 485 -3.71 1.52 12.69
CA THR A 485 -2.59 0.61 12.93
C THR A 485 -1.27 1.37 12.97
N PHE A 486 -0.43 1.06 13.96
CA PHE A 486 0.98 1.46 14.02
C PHE A 486 1.84 0.22 14.28
N THR A 487 2.93 0.06 13.53
CA THR A 487 3.78 -1.14 13.62
C THR A 487 5.09 -0.86 14.33
N VAL A 488 5.43 -1.69 15.33
CA VAL A 488 6.77 -1.67 15.95
C VAL A 488 7.66 -2.71 15.29
N ASN A 489 8.71 -2.27 14.62
CA ASN A 489 9.64 -3.16 13.92
C ASN A 489 10.73 -3.67 14.87
N ALA A 490 11.04 -4.97 14.77
CA ALA A 490 12.18 -5.56 15.45
C ALA A 490 13.47 -5.10 14.74
N LEU A 491 14.44 -4.59 15.50
CA LEU A 491 15.70 -4.11 14.94
C LEU A 491 16.75 -5.22 14.91
N LYS A 492 17.36 -5.48 13.74
CA LYS A 492 18.40 -6.51 13.58
C LYS A 492 19.76 -5.93 13.98
N PRO A 493 20.45 -6.48 15.00
CA PRO A 493 21.79 -6.01 15.32
C PRO A 493 22.73 -6.27 14.13
N ASN A 494 23.73 -5.43 13.90
CA ASN A 494 24.75 -5.65 12.87
C ASN A 494 26.12 -5.75 13.54
N ILE A 495 26.79 -6.89 13.43
CA ILE A 495 28.15 -7.10 13.92
C ILE A 495 29.15 -6.81 12.80
N ALA A 496 29.81 -5.67 12.88
CA ALA A 496 30.87 -5.33 11.93
C ALA A 496 32.18 -6.08 12.24
N GLN A 497 32.54 -6.20 13.52
CA GLN A 497 33.76 -6.88 13.94
C GLN A 497 33.68 -7.39 15.38
N ILE A 498 34.40 -8.47 15.65
CA ILE A 498 34.73 -8.91 17.02
C ILE A 498 36.24 -8.91 17.24
N ASN A 499 36.69 -8.50 18.43
CA ASN A 499 38.11 -8.50 18.81
C ASN A 499 38.30 -8.87 20.29
N PRO A 500 39.07 -9.93 20.61
CA PRO A 500 39.69 -10.86 19.67
C PRO A 500 38.64 -11.73 18.97
N ASN A 501 38.96 -12.22 17.76
CA ASN A 501 38.13 -13.17 17.01
C ASN A 501 38.59 -14.63 17.19
N ASN A 502 39.55 -14.88 18.09
CA ASN A 502 40.02 -16.22 18.41
C ASN A 502 40.62 -16.27 19.83
N ALA A 503 40.74 -17.49 20.37
CA ALA A 503 41.51 -17.77 21.56
C ALA A 503 41.93 -19.25 21.58
N ASN A 504 42.94 -19.58 22.39
CA ASN A 504 43.40 -20.96 22.54
C ASN A 504 42.39 -21.81 23.34
N SER A 505 42.34 -23.10 23.02
CA SER A 505 41.60 -24.08 23.82
C SER A 505 41.96 -24.01 25.30
N ASN A 506 40.99 -24.28 26.16
CA ASN A 506 41.12 -24.26 27.62
C ASN A 506 41.45 -22.88 28.22
N THR A 507 41.05 -21.79 27.55
CA THR A 507 41.16 -20.41 28.04
C THR A 507 39.84 -19.95 28.64
N SER A 508 39.87 -19.32 29.81
CA SER A 508 38.67 -18.78 30.47
C SER A 508 38.65 -17.25 30.44
N ASN A 509 37.44 -16.68 30.50
CA ASN A 509 37.18 -15.24 30.62
C ASN A 509 37.82 -14.39 29.51
N VAL A 510 37.76 -14.87 28.27
CA VAL A 510 38.18 -14.08 27.11
C VAL A 510 37.17 -12.95 26.90
N SER A 511 37.61 -11.71 27.10
CA SER A 511 36.79 -10.53 26.86
C SER A 511 36.85 -10.13 25.39
N ILE A 512 35.71 -10.21 24.71
CA ILE A 512 35.51 -9.85 23.31
C ILE A 512 34.80 -8.50 23.25
N THR A 513 35.42 -7.54 22.59
CA THR A 513 34.76 -6.31 22.16
C THR A 513 34.09 -6.57 20.81
N VAL A 514 32.76 -6.42 20.78
CA VAL A 514 31.95 -6.48 19.57
C VAL A 514 31.62 -5.06 19.14
N THR A 515 32.01 -4.69 17.93
CA THR A 515 31.75 -3.38 17.32
C THR A 515 30.78 -3.57 16.16
N GLY A 516 29.83 -2.65 16.00
CA GLY A 516 28.78 -2.78 15.01
C GLY A 516 27.78 -1.62 15.04
N SER A 517 26.54 -1.90 14.69
CA SER A 517 25.42 -0.96 14.77
C SER A 517 24.15 -1.62 15.28
N GLU A 518 23.17 -0.80 15.65
CA GLU A 518 21.82 -1.24 16.01
C GLU A 518 21.73 -2.15 17.24
N PHE A 519 22.70 -2.08 18.16
CA PHE A 519 22.64 -2.83 19.41
C PHE A 519 21.67 -2.18 20.41
N LEU A 520 20.61 -2.87 20.75
CA LEU A 520 19.61 -2.35 21.68
C LEU A 520 19.95 -2.66 23.14
N SER A 521 19.55 -1.77 24.05
CA SER A 521 19.67 -2.04 25.49
C SER A 521 18.84 -3.28 25.85
N GLY A 522 19.50 -4.33 26.34
CA GLY A 522 18.89 -5.65 26.55
C GLY A 522 19.30 -6.72 25.52
N ILE A 523 20.22 -6.40 24.60
CA ILE A 523 20.83 -7.37 23.69
C ILE A 523 21.39 -8.60 24.45
N ASN A 524 21.11 -9.78 23.91
CA ASN A 524 21.57 -11.05 24.43
C ASN A 524 22.73 -11.59 23.60
N ALA A 525 23.54 -12.46 24.21
CA ALA A 525 24.64 -13.16 23.54
C ALA A 525 24.50 -14.67 23.71
N SER A 526 24.67 -15.43 22.63
CA SER A 526 24.73 -16.89 22.62
C SER A 526 25.85 -17.39 21.71
N SER A 527 26.15 -18.69 21.76
CA SER A 527 27.12 -19.31 20.85
C SER A 527 26.47 -20.41 20.02
N SER A 528 27.07 -20.78 18.88
CA SER A 528 26.66 -21.96 18.11
C SER A 528 27.03 -23.30 18.77
N GLY A 529 27.49 -23.28 20.03
CA GLY A 529 27.81 -24.48 20.82
C GLY A 529 29.29 -24.65 21.22
N SER A 530 29.55 -25.73 21.97
CA SER A 530 30.88 -26.13 22.46
C SER A 530 31.91 -26.26 21.34
N PRO A 531 33.19 -25.85 21.51
CA PRO A 531 33.83 -25.49 22.78
C PRO A 531 33.66 -24.03 23.21
N LEU A 532 32.84 -23.20 22.55
CA LEU A 532 32.64 -21.80 22.92
C LEU A 532 31.39 -21.66 23.82
N SER A 533 31.55 -21.07 25.02
CA SER A 533 30.43 -20.76 25.91
C SER A 533 30.42 -19.30 26.36
N ILE A 534 29.23 -18.71 26.49
CA ILE A 534 29.06 -17.32 26.92
C ILE A 534 29.04 -17.27 28.45
N VAL A 535 29.84 -16.38 29.03
CA VAL A 535 29.91 -16.12 30.48
C VAL A 535 29.05 -14.92 30.83
N SER A 536 29.26 -13.81 30.14
CA SER A 536 28.51 -12.58 30.36
C SER A 536 28.47 -11.71 29.12
N ARG A 537 27.58 -10.72 29.15
CA ARG A 537 27.39 -9.71 28.12
C ARG A 537 27.11 -8.37 28.79
N THR A 538 27.69 -7.31 28.24
CA THR A 538 27.54 -5.95 28.72
C THR A 538 27.22 -5.07 27.51
N TRP A 539 26.01 -4.51 27.47
CA TRP A 539 25.67 -3.48 26.50
C TRP A 539 26.41 -2.18 26.87
N VAL A 540 27.11 -1.59 25.91
CA VAL A 540 27.87 -0.34 26.12
C VAL A 540 27.18 0.81 25.40
N SER A 541 26.84 0.62 24.12
CA SER A 541 26.12 1.59 23.30
C SER A 541 25.45 0.90 22.11
N SER A 542 24.77 1.67 21.25
CA SER A 542 24.22 1.15 19.99
C SER A 542 25.25 0.60 19.00
N THR A 543 26.54 0.84 19.24
CA THR A 543 27.63 0.41 18.36
C THR A 543 28.65 -0.50 19.04
N GLN A 544 28.48 -0.78 20.35
CA GLN A 544 29.41 -1.62 21.08
C GLN A 544 28.75 -2.51 22.15
N VAL A 545 29.17 -3.77 22.18
CA VAL A 545 28.84 -4.76 23.22
C VAL A 545 30.12 -5.46 23.66
N THR A 546 30.29 -5.69 24.96
CA THR A 546 31.35 -6.55 25.48
C THR A 546 30.78 -7.92 25.81
N VAL A 547 31.38 -8.99 25.28
CA VAL A 547 31.00 -10.37 25.58
C VAL A 547 32.18 -11.08 26.22
N VAL A 548 31.96 -11.74 27.35
CA VAL A 548 32.97 -12.59 27.98
C VAL A 548 32.64 -14.03 27.66
N VAL A 549 33.63 -14.78 27.17
CA VAL A 549 33.48 -16.19 26.77
C VAL A 549 34.50 -17.09 27.45
N ASN A 550 34.18 -18.39 27.53
CA ASN A 550 35.13 -19.45 27.83
C ASN A 550 35.35 -20.31 26.59
N CYS A 551 36.59 -20.75 26.40
CA CYS A 551 37.00 -21.69 25.37
C CYS A 551 37.33 -23.03 26.03
N GLY A 552 36.46 -24.01 25.85
CA GLY A 552 36.67 -25.39 26.27
C GLY A 552 37.81 -26.08 25.53
N PHE A 553 38.01 -27.35 25.84
CA PHE A 553 39.05 -28.17 25.22
C PHE A 553 38.71 -28.52 23.76
N ALA A 554 39.67 -28.34 22.85
CA ALA A 554 39.59 -28.84 21.48
C ALA A 554 40.96 -29.36 20.99
N PHE A 555 40.94 -30.50 20.30
CA PHE A 555 42.15 -31.07 19.69
C PHE A 555 42.58 -30.30 18.44
N THR A 556 41.61 -29.89 17.60
CA THR A 556 41.84 -29.10 16.37
C THR A 556 41.12 -27.77 16.46
N ALA A 557 41.49 -26.82 15.59
CA ALA A 557 40.79 -25.53 15.51
C ALA A 557 39.30 -25.74 15.18
N GLN A 558 38.42 -25.09 15.96
CA GLN A 558 36.98 -25.14 15.79
C GLN A 558 36.45 -23.72 15.60
N GLN A 559 35.78 -23.46 14.47
CA GLN A 559 35.04 -22.23 14.27
C GLN A 559 33.66 -22.35 14.91
N ARG A 560 33.28 -21.34 15.68
CA ARG A 560 31.96 -21.18 16.30
C ARG A 560 31.43 -19.79 16.00
N LYS A 561 30.11 -19.64 16.08
CA LYS A 561 29.48 -18.33 15.98
C LYS A 561 29.29 -17.73 17.36
N LEU A 562 29.69 -16.48 17.55
CA LEU A 562 29.17 -15.61 18.58
C LEU A 562 27.93 -14.92 18.00
N ILE A 563 26.77 -15.12 18.61
CA ILE A 563 25.47 -14.65 18.13
C ILE A 563 24.99 -13.56 19.09
N LEU A 564 24.68 -12.37 18.57
CA LEU A 564 24.00 -11.33 19.32
C LEU A 564 22.54 -11.23 18.88
N THR A 565 21.62 -11.13 19.84
CA THR A 565 20.18 -11.09 19.58
C THR A 565 19.56 -9.90 20.30
N ASN A 566 18.97 -8.97 19.55
CA ASN A 566 18.25 -7.84 20.13
C ASN A 566 16.93 -8.32 20.80
N PRO A 567 16.33 -7.54 21.71
CA PRO A 567 15.13 -7.94 22.44
C PRO A 567 13.94 -8.34 21.55
N GLY A 568 13.84 -7.80 20.33
CA GLY A 568 12.84 -8.19 19.31
C GLY A 568 13.10 -9.53 18.61
N GLY A 569 14.12 -10.29 19.02
CA GLY A 569 14.44 -11.63 18.51
C GLY A 569 15.30 -11.65 17.25
N GLN A 570 15.55 -10.51 16.61
CA GLN A 570 16.45 -10.42 15.47
C GLN A 570 17.90 -10.58 15.92
N ALA A 571 18.68 -11.32 15.13
CA ALA A 571 20.03 -11.71 15.49
C ALA A 571 21.02 -11.55 14.34
N ASP A 572 22.27 -11.36 14.72
CA ASP A 572 23.42 -11.44 13.82
C ASP A 572 24.56 -12.20 14.49
N SER A 573 25.52 -12.67 13.71
CA SER A 573 26.56 -13.56 14.19
C SER A 573 27.92 -13.30 13.55
N ALA A 574 28.97 -13.39 14.37
CA ALA A 574 30.35 -13.33 13.91
C ALA A 574 31.11 -14.62 14.22
N ASN A 575 32.07 -14.96 13.36
CA ASN A 575 32.91 -16.13 13.54
C ASN A 575 33.97 -15.90 14.62
N PHE A 576 34.07 -16.83 15.56
CA PHE A 576 35.11 -16.91 16.58
C PHE A 576 35.82 -18.27 16.49
N THR A 577 37.15 -18.27 16.46
CA THR A 577 37.95 -19.49 16.35
C THR A 577 38.50 -19.91 17.72
N VAL A 578 38.19 -21.14 18.15
CA VAL A 578 38.88 -21.78 19.27
C VAL A 578 40.04 -22.59 18.69
N ASN A 579 41.28 -22.16 18.94
CA ASN A 579 42.47 -22.83 18.40
C ASN A 579 42.69 -24.17 19.10
N GLY A 580 43.03 -25.22 18.34
CA GLY A 580 43.43 -26.52 18.88
C GLY A 580 44.78 -26.43 19.60
N LEU A 581 45.10 -27.45 20.41
CA LEU A 581 46.39 -27.54 21.10
C LEU A 581 47.52 -28.17 20.26
N PHE A 582 47.24 -28.58 19.02
CA PHE A 582 48.19 -29.24 18.11
C PHE A 582 48.00 -28.81 16.66
#